data_AF-A0A352MCK5-F1
#
_entry.id   AF-A0A352MCK5-F1
#
_cell.length_a   1.000
_cell.length_b   1.000
_cell.length_c   1.000
_cell.angle_alpha   90.00
_cell.angle_beta   90.00
_cell.angle_gamma   90.00
#
_symmetry.space_group_name_H-M   'P 1'
#
loop_
_entity.id
_entity.type
_entity.pdbx_description
1 polymer ?
#
loop_
_entity_poly.entity_id
_entity_poly.type
_entity_poly.pdbx_seq_one_letter_code
_entity_poly.pdbx_strand_id
1 'polypeptide(L)'
;MKNLIIICTLLFISIGCSKDNIQIDPGNLLIGTWNYSDYNENDNVFIRSNEFTENHCYKFNSDGTMTEKKNSGWCGTPPISYAEYPGTWNIINDTLIQISVGYWGGNTKYKLDIQSLDPNFLKVSYVSEEN
;
A
#
# COMPACT_ATOMS: atom_id res chain seq x y z
N MET A 1 4.56 -30.21 -58.76
CA MET A 1 3.28 -29.65 -58.28
C MET A 1 3.50 -29.03 -56.92
N LYS A 2 3.18 -27.74 -56.82
CA LYS A 2 2.84 -26.96 -55.62
C LYS A 2 3.95 -26.69 -54.59
N ASN A 3 4.50 -25.49 -54.74
CA ASN A 3 5.23 -24.69 -53.76
C ASN A 3 4.55 -24.75 -52.39
N LEU A 4 5.31 -24.95 -51.32
CA LEU A 4 4.89 -24.55 -49.98
C LEU A 4 6.03 -23.80 -49.30
N ILE A 5 6.08 -22.51 -49.60
CA ILE A 5 6.78 -21.50 -48.83
C ILE A 5 6.05 -21.43 -47.48
N ILE A 6 6.67 -21.92 -46.40
CA ILE A 6 6.20 -21.64 -45.04
C ILE A 6 7.09 -20.52 -44.51
N ILE A 7 6.53 -19.30 -44.57
CA ILE A 7 7.08 -18.09 -43.97
C ILE A 7 7.13 -18.31 -42.46
N CYS A 8 8.33 -18.47 -41.91
CA CYS A 8 8.62 -18.29 -40.48
C CYS A 8 8.38 -16.81 -40.15
N THR A 9 7.11 -16.48 -39.89
CA THR A 9 6.72 -15.14 -39.47
C THR A 9 7.19 -14.96 -38.03
N LEU A 10 8.15 -14.05 -37.86
CA LEU A 10 8.46 -13.38 -36.61
C LEU A 10 7.15 -13.02 -35.88
N LEU A 11 6.79 -13.76 -34.84
CA LEU A 11 6.00 -13.22 -33.75
C LEU A 11 6.99 -12.72 -32.69
N PHE A 12 7.52 -11.52 -32.94
CA PHE A 12 8.02 -10.64 -31.89
C PHE A 12 6.83 -10.34 -30.98
N ILE A 13 6.68 -11.13 -29.92
CA ILE A 13 5.77 -10.79 -28.83
C ILE A 13 6.47 -9.68 -28.06
N SER A 14 6.20 -8.43 -28.46
CA SER A 14 6.52 -7.28 -27.64
C SER A 14 5.69 -7.38 -26.37
N ILE A 15 6.28 -7.93 -25.31
CA ILE A 15 5.79 -7.74 -23.95
C ILE A 15 6.03 -6.26 -23.64
N GLY A 16 5.08 -5.43 -24.07
CA GLY A 16 4.99 -4.06 -23.62
C GLY A 16 4.71 -4.11 -22.13
N CYS A 17 5.66 -3.65 -21.33
CA CYS A 17 5.42 -3.33 -19.93
C CYS A 17 4.40 -2.19 -19.93
N SER A 18 3.12 -2.50 -19.67
CA SER A 18 2.14 -1.46 -19.40
C SER A 18 2.62 -0.73 -18.16
N LYS A 19 2.92 0.57 -18.30
CA LYS A 19 2.90 1.44 -17.13
C LYS A 19 1.45 1.47 -16.69
N ASP A 20 1.10 0.59 -15.76
CA ASP A 20 -0.24 0.59 -15.19
C ASP A 20 -0.48 1.98 -14.61
N ASN A 21 -1.45 2.69 -15.19
CA ASN A 21 -1.82 4.01 -14.72
C ASN A 21 -2.42 3.83 -13.32
N ILE A 22 -1.71 4.32 -12.30
CA ILE A 22 -2.22 4.32 -10.93
C ILE A 22 -3.47 5.19 -10.91
N GLN A 23 -4.63 4.60 -10.61
CA GLN A 23 -5.87 5.34 -10.49
C GLN A 23 -5.86 6.14 -9.18
N ILE A 24 -6.01 7.46 -9.29
CA ILE A 24 -6.04 8.38 -8.14
C ILE A 24 -7.44 8.96 -8.05
N ASP A 25 -8.04 8.87 -6.86
CA ASP A 25 -9.31 9.53 -6.57
C ASP A 25 -9.05 11.03 -6.27
N PRO A 26 -9.50 11.97 -7.13
CA PRO A 26 -9.28 13.39 -6.90
C PRO A 26 -10.11 13.94 -5.72
N GLY A 27 -11.16 13.24 -5.29
CA GLY A 27 -11.99 13.61 -4.15
C GLY A 27 -11.40 13.20 -2.81
N ASN A 28 -10.53 12.18 -2.79
CA ASN A 28 -9.83 11.77 -1.60
C ASN A 28 -8.49 11.09 -1.95
N LEU A 29 -7.41 11.85 -1.86
CA LEU A 29 -6.07 11.33 -2.14
C LEU A 29 -5.66 10.20 -1.20
N LEU A 30 -6.25 10.02 -0.02
CA LEU A 30 -5.86 8.92 0.87
C LEU A 30 -6.23 7.54 0.28
N ILE A 31 -7.27 7.48 -0.55
CA ILE A 31 -7.73 6.23 -1.17
C ILE A 31 -6.65 5.69 -2.11
N GLY A 32 -6.31 4.41 -1.95
CA GLY A 32 -5.27 3.74 -2.73
C GLY A 32 -4.33 2.90 -1.88
N THR A 33 -3.32 2.32 -2.56
CA THR A 33 -2.27 1.50 -1.95
C THR A 33 -1.01 2.34 -1.70
N TRP A 34 -0.43 2.18 -0.52
CA TRP A 34 0.69 2.95 0.03
C TRP A 34 1.73 2.00 0.61
N ASN A 35 2.94 2.02 0.06
CA ASN A 35 4.04 1.14 0.47
C ASN A 35 5.08 1.93 1.25
N TYR A 36 5.52 1.41 2.39
CA TYR A 36 6.52 2.05 3.22
C TYR A 36 7.80 2.31 2.41
N SER A 37 8.39 3.49 2.64
CA SER A 37 9.57 3.98 1.95
C SER A 37 10.70 4.25 2.92
N ASP A 38 11.84 3.58 2.69
CA ASP A 38 13.08 3.83 3.41
C ASP A 38 13.78 5.15 2.98
N TYR A 39 13.13 6.00 2.17
CA TYR A 39 13.76 7.19 1.57
C TYR A 39 14.19 8.24 2.60
N ASN A 40 13.51 8.33 3.75
CA ASN A 40 13.89 9.21 4.85
C ASN A 40 14.00 8.38 6.14
N GLU A 41 15.22 8.26 6.66
CA GLU A 41 15.62 7.34 7.74
C GLU A 41 14.87 7.49 9.09
N ASN A 42 13.90 8.41 9.21
CA ASN A 42 13.18 8.69 10.47
C ASN A 42 11.69 9.02 10.33
N ASP A 43 11.10 8.92 9.13
CA ASP A 43 9.70 9.32 8.90
C ASP A 43 8.86 8.12 8.41
N ASN A 44 7.63 7.96 8.90
CA ASN A 44 6.68 6.99 8.33
C ASN A 44 6.14 7.52 6.99
N VAL A 45 6.98 7.44 5.96
CA VAL A 45 6.66 7.86 4.59
C VAL A 45 6.26 6.65 3.77
N PHE A 46 5.19 6.80 3.00
CA PHE A 46 4.70 5.80 2.08
C PHE A 46 4.60 6.36 0.67
N ILE A 47 4.90 5.51 -0.32
CA ILE A 47 4.80 5.80 -1.74
C ILE A 47 3.58 5.09 -2.31
N ARG A 48 2.81 5.79 -3.15
CA ARG A 48 1.66 5.20 -3.82
C ARG A 48 2.07 4.09 -4.79
N SER A 49 1.29 3.01 -4.82
CA SER A 49 1.48 1.88 -5.73
C SER A 49 0.13 1.30 -6.18
N ASN A 50 0.15 0.38 -7.16
CA ASN A 50 -1.00 -0.47 -7.48
C ASN A 50 -1.00 -1.79 -6.68
N GLU A 51 0.16 -2.17 -6.13
CA GLU A 51 0.40 -3.47 -5.49
C GLU A 51 1.18 -3.30 -4.18
N PHE A 52 1.04 -4.26 -3.26
CA PHE A 52 1.83 -4.31 -2.04
C PHE A 52 3.26 -4.76 -2.31
N THR A 53 4.20 -4.18 -1.59
CA THR A 53 5.59 -4.67 -1.52
C THR A 53 5.74 -5.68 -0.37
N GLU A 54 6.92 -6.27 -0.24
CA GLU A 54 7.29 -7.14 0.89
C GLU A 54 7.75 -6.34 2.12
N ASN A 55 6.98 -5.31 2.49
CA ASN A 55 7.23 -4.47 3.65
C ASN A 55 5.90 -3.98 4.26
N HIS A 56 5.93 -2.99 5.16
CA HIS A 56 4.72 -2.36 5.69
C HIS A 56 3.95 -1.64 4.57
N CYS A 57 2.66 -1.93 4.44
CA CYS A 57 1.80 -1.29 3.46
C CYS A 57 0.42 -0.97 4.04
N TYR A 58 -0.24 0.04 3.47
CA TYR A 58 -1.65 0.34 3.66
C TYR A 58 -2.40 0.28 2.33
N LYS A 59 -3.65 -0.18 2.35
CA LYS A 59 -4.62 0.03 1.28
C LYS A 59 -5.91 0.59 1.86
N PHE A 60 -6.23 1.84 1.54
CA PHE A 60 -7.47 2.48 1.97
C PHE A 60 -8.51 2.41 0.86
N ASN A 61 -9.70 1.89 1.17
CA ASN A 61 -10.82 1.84 0.25
C ASN A 61 -11.85 2.93 0.58
N SER A 62 -12.60 3.38 -0.43
CA SER A 62 -13.58 4.47 -0.31
C SER A 62 -14.80 4.15 0.56
N ASP A 63 -15.02 2.88 0.86
CA ASP A 63 -16.11 2.39 1.73
C ASP A 63 -15.72 2.36 3.23
N GLY A 64 -14.54 2.86 3.60
CA GLY A 64 -14.03 2.86 4.98
C GLY A 64 -13.37 1.55 5.39
N THR A 65 -13.31 0.55 4.50
CA THR A 65 -12.48 -0.65 4.72
C THR A 65 -11.03 -0.38 4.36
N MET A 66 -10.12 -1.17 4.93
CA MET A 66 -8.71 -1.13 4.57
C MET A 66 -8.01 -2.47 4.76
N THR A 67 -6.81 -2.58 4.20
CA THR A 67 -5.86 -3.67 4.47
C THR A 67 -4.54 -3.09 4.93
N GLU A 68 -3.98 -3.60 6.02
CA GLU A 68 -2.62 -3.29 6.48
C GLU A 68 -1.74 -4.52 6.30
N LYS A 69 -0.66 -4.42 5.52
CA LYS A 69 0.38 -5.45 5.50
C LYS A 69 1.44 -5.09 6.52
N LYS A 70 1.66 -5.88 7.56
CA LYS A 70 2.65 -5.59 8.62
C LYS A 70 3.26 -6.86 9.19
N ASN A 71 4.29 -6.69 10.03
CA ASN A 71 4.95 -7.79 10.72
C ASN A 71 3.93 -8.76 11.35
N SER A 72 4.06 -10.04 11.01
CA SER A 72 3.18 -11.14 11.42
C SER A 72 3.81 -12.04 12.49
N GLY A 73 4.91 -11.62 13.12
CA GLY A 73 5.61 -12.37 14.15
C GLY A 73 5.83 -11.57 15.44
N TRP A 74 5.96 -12.31 16.54
CA TRP A 74 6.20 -11.77 17.89
C TRP A 74 7.51 -10.98 17.99
N CYS A 75 8.56 -11.41 17.28
CA CYS A 75 9.95 -11.04 17.61
C CYS A 75 10.63 -10.07 16.62
N GLY A 76 10.04 -9.78 15.45
CA GLY A 76 10.65 -8.86 14.46
C GLY A 76 12.09 -9.20 14.05
N THR A 77 12.54 -10.43 14.32
CA THR A 77 13.90 -10.90 13.99
C THR A 77 13.92 -11.39 12.54
N PRO A 78 14.93 -10.98 11.75
CA PRO A 78 15.05 -11.45 10.38
C PRO A 78 15.09 -12.99 10.26
N PRO A 79 14.40 -13.57 9.26
CA PRO A 79 13.53 -12.89 8.29
C PRO A 79 12.19 -12.46 8.93
N ILE A 80 11.85 -11.17 8.79
CA ILE A 80 10.56 -10.64 9.25
C ILE A 80 9.49 -11.11 8.28
N SER A 81 8.50 -11.85 8.79
CA SER A 81 7.33 -12.24 8.01
C SER A 81 6.29 -11.12 8.05
N TYR A 82 5.65 -10.87 6.91
CA TYR A 82 4.57 -9.90 6.77
C TYR A 82 3.27 -10.61 6.41
N ALA A 83 2.15 -10.13 6.96
CA ALA A 83 0.83 -10.61 6.60
C ALA A 83 -0.13 -9.44 6.42
N GLU A 84 -1.13 -9.65 5.57
CA GLU A 84 -2.23 -8.72 5.34
C GLU A 84 -3.32 -8.89 6.40
N TYR A 85 -3.66 -7.80 7.07
CA TYR A 85 -4.72 -7.75 8.06
C TYR A 85 -5.85 -6.85 7.56
N PRO A 86 -7.08 -7.37 7.42
CA PRO A 86 -8.23 -6.55 7.13
C PRO A 86 -8.55 -5.63 8.32
N GLY A 87 -9.04 -4.44 8.01
CA GLY A 87 -9.37 -3.42 9.00
C GLY A 87 -10.35 -2.38 8.46
N THR A 88 -10.53 -1.34 9.24
CA THR A 88 -11.37 -0.19 8.93
C THR A 88 -10.65 1.10 9.30
N TRP A 89 -11.00 2.17 8.61
CA TRP A 89 -10.47 3.50 8.86
C TRP A 89 -11.59 4.53 8.83
N ASN A 90 -11.46 5.59 9.64
CA ASN A 90 -12.40 6.70 9.65
C ASN A 90 -11.65 8.03 9.85
N ILE A 91 -12.15 9.08 9.22
CA ILE A 91 -11.65 10.45 9.39
C ILE A 91 -12.19 10.99 10.71
N ILE A 92 -11.30 11.47 11.58
CA ILE A 92 -11.65 12.16 12.82
C ILE A 92 -11.70 13.67 12.59
N ASN A 93 -10.70 14.20 11.87
CA ASN A 93 -10.64 15.58 11.41
C ASN A 93 -9.69 15.68 10.20
N ASP A 94 -9.32 16.90 9.80
CA ASP A 94 -8.54 17.20 8.59
C ASP A 94 -7.23 16.42 8.46
N THR A 95 -6.54 16.13 9.57
CA THR A 95 -5.25 15.41 9.55
C THR A 95 -5.30 14.07 10.28
N LEU A 96 -6.28 13.86 11.16
CA LEU A 96 -6.32 12.71 12.03
C LEU A 96 -7.28 11.63 11.52
N ILE A 97 -6.76 10.42 11.31
CA ILE A 97 -7.55 9.23 11.00
C ILE A 97 -7.43 8.19 12.12
N GLN A 98 -8.50 7.45 12.35
CA GLN A 98 -8.50 6.32 13.27
C GLN A 98 -8.53 5.02 12.48
N ILE A 99 -7.64 4.09 12.83
CA ILE A 99 -7.55 2.75 12.25
C ILE A 99 -7.93 1.72 13.29
N SER A 100 -8.69 0.70 12.87
CA SER A 100 -9.00 -0.50 13.64
C SER A 100 -8.70 -1.72 12.79
N VAL A 101 -7.72 -2.54 13.18
CA VAL A 101 -7.12 -3.56 12.32
C VAL A 101 -6.57 -4.74 13.11
N GLY A 102 -6.50 -5.91 12.48
CA GLY A 102 -5.86 -7.10 13.06
C GLY A 102 -4.35 -6.97 13.20
N TYR A 103 -3.76 -7.86 13.99
CA TYR A 103 -2.34 -8.19 14.01
C TYR A 103 -2.16 -9.63 14.52
N TRP A 104 -0.93 -10.15 14.54
CA TRP A 104 -0.65 -11.55 14.92
C TRP A 104 -1.13 -11.93 16.33
N GLY A 105 -1.36 -10.95 17.22
CA GLY A 105 -1.81 -11.17 18.60
C GLY A 105 -3.25 -10.76 18.89
N GLY A 106 -4.05 -10.37 17.89
CA GLY A 106 -5.44 -9.95 18.07
C GLY A 106 -5.82 -8.75 17.21
N ASN A 107 -6.45 -7.74 17.83
CA ASN A 107 -6.87 -6.52 17.17
C ASN A 107 -6.29 -5.29 17.89
N THR A 108 -6.01 -4.26 17.12
CA THR A 108 -5.53 -2.98 17.64
C THR A 108 -6.32 -1.81 17.06
N LYS A 109 -6.34 -0.72 17.81
CA LYS A 109 -6.86 0.58 17.38
C LYS A 109 -5.78 1.63 17.62
N TYR A 110 -5.52 2.45 16.62
CA TYR A 110 -4.57 3.55 16.73
C TYR A 110 -4.99 4.70 15.84
N LYS A 111 -4.34 5.85 15.99
CA LYS A 111 -4.57 7.03 15.17
C LYS A 111 -3.31 7.39 14.41
N LEU A 112 -3.49 7.84 13.17
CA LEU A 112 -2.44 8.41 12.33
C LEU A 112 -2.74 9.89 12.11
N ASP A 113 -1.76 10.73 12.36
CA ASP A 113 -1.78 12.15 11.99
C ASP A 113 -1.05 12.33 10.66
N ILE A 114 -1.78 12.77 9.64
CA ILE A 114 -1.32 13.01 8.28
C ILE A 114 -0.52 14.32 8.25
N GLN A 115 0.79 14.18 8.20
CA GLN A 115 1.72 15.32 8.14
C GLN A 115 1.81 15.92 6.74
N SER A 116 1.69 15.07 5.71
CA SER A 116 1.66 15.48 4.30
C SER A 116 0.99 14.40 3.46
N LEU A 117 0.23 14.82 2.46
CA LEU A 117 -0.43 13.94 1.50
C LEU A 117 -0.45 14.59 0.12
N ASP A 118 0.11 13.90 -0.86
CA ASP A 118 0.06 14.26 -2.27
C ASP A 118 -0.22 13.02 -3.15
N PRO A 119 -0.33 13.16 -4.49
CA PRO A 119 -0.59 12.03 -5.36
C PRO A 119 0.41 10.87 -5.28
N ASN A 120 1.64 11.10 -4.80
CA ASN A 120 2.71 10.12 -4.75
C ASN A 120 3.13 9.74 -3.33
N PHE A 121 3.02 10.66 -2.37
CA PHE A 121 3.53 10.48 -1.01
C PHE A 121 2.45 10.66 0.07
N LEU A 122 2.51 9.80 1.07
CA LEU A 122 1.77 9.90 2.32
C LEU A 122 2.77 9.88 3.47
N LYS A 123 2.84 10.96 4.25
CA LYS A 123 3.66 11.03 5.47
C LYS A 123 2.75 11.08 6.69
N VAL A 124 2.96 10.17 7.63
CA VAL A 124 2.14 10.05 8.84
C VAL A 124 3.00 9.98 10.11
N SER A 125 2.37 10.22 11.26
CA SER A 125 2.90 9.90 12.58
C SER A 125 1.85 9.15 13.40
N TYR A 126 2.30 8.23 14.26
CA TYR A 126 1.41 7.61 15.24
C TYR A 126 1.14 8.60 16.36
N VAL A 127 -0.13 8.77 16.72
CA VAL A 127 -0.51 9.57 17.88
C VAL A 127 -0.55 8.69 19.11
N SER A 128 0.32 8.96 20.08
CA SER A 128 0.24 8.35 21.40
C SER A 128 -0.97 8.88 22.15
N GLU A 129 -1.76 7.99 22.75
CA GLU A 129 -2.72 8.41 23.77
C GLU A 129 -1.91 8.74 25.04
N GLU A 130 -1.74 10.02 25.34
CA GLU A 130 -1.26 10.44 26.67
C GLU A 130 -2.33 10.02 27.68
N ASN A 131 -1.98 9.11 28.59
CA ASN A 131 -2.82 8.70 29.72
C ASN A 131 -2.84 9.79 30.81
#